data_AF-B9Y543-F1
#
_entry.id   AF-B9Y543-F1
#
_cell.length_a   1.000
_cell.length_b   1.000
_cell.length_c   1.000
_cell.angle_alpha   90.00
_cell.angle_beta   90.00
_cell.angle_gamma   90.00
#
_symmetry.space_group_name_H-M   'P 1'
#
loop_
_entity.id
_entity.type
_entity.pdbx_description
1 polymer ?
#
loop_
_entity_poly.entity_id
_entity_poly.type
_entity_poly.pdbx_seq_one_letter_code
_entity_poly.pdbx_strand_id
1 'polypeptide(L)' 'MENKEFPDVGSAVRQIRIDKGMTIEALSRITKIRIEELNSLEQGGNCPVPDYFMILTALGYDWDQIVDFLQHGQTPLT' A
#
# COMPACT_ATOMS: atom_id res chain seq x y z
N MET A 1 18.19 19.93 7.53
CA MET A 1 18.19 18.72 6.70
C MET A 1 16.74 18.48 6.35
N GLU A 2 16.36 18.66 5.09
CA GLU A 2 15.03 18.27 4.63
C GLU A 2 14.94 16.77 4.85
N ASN A 3 14.17 16.35 5.86
CA ASN A 3 13.69 14.98 5.89
C ASN A 3 12.92 14.84 4.59
N LYS A 4 13.49 14.15 3.59
CA LYS A 4 12.70 13.66 2.46
C LYS A 4 11.65 12.79 3.11
N GLU A 5 10.47 13.36 3.34
CA GLU A 5 9.31 12.66 3.86
C GLU A 5 9.14 11.47 2.91
N PHE A 6 9.46 10.28 3.40
CA PHE A 6 9.07 9.09 2.68
C PHE A 6 7.56 9.20 2.51
N PRO A 7 7.03 9.07 1.28
CA PRO A 7 5.60 9.17 1.07
C PRO A 7 4.89 8.18 2.00
N ASP A 8 3.78 8.59 2.60
CA ASP A 8 2.98 7.72 3.48
C ASP A 8 2.25 6.66 2.64
N VAL A 9 3.02 5.64 2.24
CA VAL A 9 2.58 4.52 1.40
C VAL A 9 1.44 3.76 2.10
N GLY A 10 1.51 3.63 3.43
CA GLY A 10 0.52 2.95 4.23
C GLY A 10 -0.86 3.60 4.16
N SER A 11 -0.94 4.92 4.39
CA SER A 11 -2.21 5.66 4.26
C SER A 11 -2.75 5.64 2.84
N ALA A 12 -1.87 5.68 1.82
CA ALA A 12 -2.29 5.59 0.43
C ALA A 12 -2.86 4.21 0.07
N VAL A 13 -2.22 3.12 0.54
CA VAL A 13 -2.75 1.74 0.42
C VAL A 13 -4.13 1.63 1.04
N ARG A 14 -4.33 2.21 2.24
CA ARG A 14 -5.63 2.23 2.92
C ARG A 14 -6.71 2.90 2.06
N GLN A 15 -6.41 4.08 1.52
CA GLN A 15 -7.36 4.83 0.71
C GLN A 15 -7.76 4.04 -0.54
N ILE A 16 -6.77 3.51 -1.28
CA ILE A 16 -7.01 2.69 -2.48
C ILE A 16 -7.88 1.47 -2.15
N ARG A 17 -7.62 0.80 -1.01
CA ARG A 17 -8.41 -0.35 -0.57
C ARG A 17 -9.87 0.03 -0.32
N ILE A 18 -10.10 1.16 0.37
CA ILE A 18 -11.44 1.67 0.67
C ILE A 18 -12.18 2.07 -0.61
N ASP A 19 -11.52 2.77 -1.53
CA ASP A 19 -12.11 3.21 -2.80
C ASP A 19 -12.55 2.03 -3.68
N LYS A 20 -11.84 0.90 -3.57
CA LYS A 20 -12.18 -0.37 -4.24
C LYS A 20 -13.23 -1.19 -3.50
N GLY A 21 -13.73 -0.72 -2.34
CA GLY A 21 -14.67 -1.46 -1.50
C GLY A 21 -14.10 -2.77 -0.92
N MET A 22 -12.78 -2.91 -0.87
CA MET A 22 -12.12 -4.11 -0.39
C MET A 22 -12.00 -4.07 1.14
N THR A 23 -12.38 -5.14 1.84
CA THR A 23 -12.19 -5.21 3.29
C THR A 23 -10.75 -5.59 3.64
N ILE A 24 -10.29 -5.26 4.85
CA ILE A 24 -8.94 -5.62 5.28
C ILE A 24 -8.76 -7.14 5.40
N GLU A 25 -9.82 -7.87 5.76
CA GLU A 25 -9.84 -9.34 5.77
C GLU A 25 -9.74 -9.92 4.36
N ALA A 26 -10.35 -9.26 3.36
CA ALA A 26 -10.22 -9.67 1.96
C ALA A 26 -8.78 -9.49 1.48
N LEU A 27 -8.16 -8.34 1.78
CA LEU A 27 -6.77 -8.08 1.45
C LEU A 27 -5.84 -9.12 2.12
N SER A 28 -6.02 -9.37 3.42
CA SER A 28 -5.28 -10.40 4.17
C SER A 28 -5.41 -11.79 3.55
N ARG A 29 -6.62 -12.19 3.13
CA ARG A 29 -6.83 -13.50 2.50
C ARG A 29 -6.08 -13.65 1.18
N ILE A 30 -5.95 -12.57 0.40
CA ILE A 30 -5.26 -12.56 -0.90
C ILE A 30 -3.75 -12.58 -0.70
N THR A 31 -3.22 -11.68 0.14
CA THR A 31 -1.77 -11.50 0.33
C THR A 31 -1.15 -12.49 1.30
N LYS A 32 -1.97 -13.17 2.13
CA LYS A 32 -1.54 -14.00 3.27
C LYS A 32 -0.80 -13.22 4.36
N ILE A 33 -0.82 -11.89 4.31
CA ILE A 33 -0.31 -11.02 5.37
C ILE A 33 -1.35 -10.96 6.49
N ARG A 34 -0.89 -10.93 7.74
CA ARG A 34 -1.81 -10.90 8.89
C ARG A 34 -2.56 -9.57 8.95
N ILE A 35 -3.79 -9.61 9.44
CA ILE A 35 -4.62 -8.40 9.55
C ILE A 35 -3.95 -7.35 10.45
N GLU A 36 -3.24 -7.76 11.49
CA GLU A 36 -2.52 -6.87 12.40
C GLU A 36 -1.37 -6.15 11.69
N GLU A 37 -0.67 -6.86 10.80
CA GLU A 37 0.42 -6.30 10.00
C GLU A 37 -0.11 -5.31 8.96
N LEU A 38 -1.23 -5.64 8.30
CA LEU A 38 -1.91 -4.72 7.37
C LEU A 38 -2.45 -3.48 8.09
N ASN A 39 -3.05 -3.64 9.27
CA ASN A 39 -3.53 -2.49 10.06
C ASN A 39 -2.38 -1.58 10.50
N SER A 40 -1.27 -2.16 10.96
CA SER A 40 -0.07 -1.40 11.32
C SER A 40 0.41 -0.58 10.12
N LEU A 41 0.51 -1.23 8.95
CA LEU A 41 0.88 -0.56 7.70
C LEU A 41 -0.08 0.57 7.34
N GLU A 42 -1.40 0.34 7.35
CA GLU A 42 -2.41 1.35 7.01
C GLU A 42 -2.49 2.52 8.00
N GLN A 43 -1.77 2.46 9.12
CA GLN A 43 -1.66 3.51 10.14
C GLN A 43 -0.29 4.22 10.10
N GLY A 44 0.49 4.02 9.02
CA GLY A 44 1.82 4.61 8.85
C GLY A 44 2.95 3.75 9.41
N GLY A 45 2.65 2.51 9.81
CA GLY A 45 3.66 1.49 10.09
C GLY A 45 4.40 1.10 8.80
N ASN A 46 5.65 0.66 8.97
CA ASN A 46 6.46 0.25 7.83
C ASN A 46 6.37 -1.28 7.64
N CYS A 47 6.40 -1.74 6.39
CA CYS A 47 6.54 -3.16 6.06
C CYS A 47 7.74 -3.39 5.14
N PRO A 48 8.21 -4.66 5.01
CA PRO A 48 9.19 -5.03 4.00
C PRO A 48 8.74 -4.64 2.58
N VAL A 49 9.69 -4.18 1.75
CA VAL A 49 9.43 -3.83 0.34
C VAL A 49 8.67 -4.93 -0.43
N PRO A 50 9.00 -6.23 -0.32
CA PRO A 50 8.24 -7.29 -0.99
C PRO A 50 6.74 -7.31 -0.62
N ASP A 51 6.38 -6.91 0.59
CA ASP A 51 4.99 -6.90 1.04
C ASP A 51 4.21 -5.77 0.38
N TYR A 52 4.83 -4.60 0.16
CA TYR A 52 4.21 -3.54 -0.64
C TYR A 52 3.88 -4.00 -2.07
N PHE A 53 4.80 -4.75 -2.71
CA PHE A 53 4.54 -5.32 -4.04
C PHE A 53 3.34 -6.27 -4.01
N MET A 54 3.26 -7.17 -3.03
CA MET A 54 2.12 -8.10 -2.90
C MET A 54 0.80 -7.36 -2.66
N ILE A 55 0.80 -6.36 -1.78
CA ILE A 55 -0.39 -5.57 -1.43
C ILE A 55 -0.88 -4.78 -2.65
N LEU A 56 0.00 -4.05 -3.33
CA LEU A 56 -0.39 -3.22 -4.48
C LEU A 56 -0.80 -4.08 -5.68
N THR A 57 -0.16 -5.23 -5.90
CA THR A 57 -0.62 -6.21 -6.90
C THR A 57 -2.02 -6.72 -6.57
N ALA A 58 -2.31 -7.03 -5.30
CA ALA A 58 -3.65 -7.44 -4.87
C ALA A 58 -4.70 -6.34 -5.05
N LEU A 59 -4.28 -5.07 -4.99
CA LEU A 59 -5.12 -3.90 -5.30
C LEU A 59 -5.23 -3.63 -6.81
N GLY A 60 -4.57 -4.42 -7.65
CA GLY A 60 -4.66 -4.37 -9.11
C GLY A 60 -3.70 -3.40 -9.78
N TYR A 61 -2.59 -3.05 -9.11
CA TYR A 61 -1.51 -2.28 -9.73
C TYR A 61 -0.56 -3.22 -10.46
N ASP A 62 -0.06 -2.80 -11.61
CA ASP A 62 1.03 -3.49 -12.31
C ASP A 62 2.41 -3.05 -11.81
N TRP A 63 3.47 -3.68 -12.34
CA TRP A 63 4.85 -3.43 -11.93
C TRP A 63 5.27 -1.97 -12.06
N ASP A 64 4.95 -1.33 -13.20
CA ASP A 64 5.38 0.03 -13.48
C ASP A 64 4.65 1.02 -12.57
N GLN A 65 3.34 0.81 -12.36
CA GLN A 65 2.54 1.59 -11.42
C GLN A 65 3.04 1.44 -9.97
N ILE A 66 3.46 0.25 -9.56
CA ILE A 66 4.01 0.02 -8.22
C ILE A 66 5.34 0.75 -8.04
N VAL A 67 6.25 0.64 -9.01
CA VAL A 67 7.56 1.31 -8.94
C VAL A 67 7.37 2.82 -8.86
N ASP A 68 6.51 3.39 -9.70
CA ASP A 68 6.21 4.81 -9.70
C ASP A 68 5.60 5.27 -8.36
N PHE A 69 4.61 4.54 -7.85
CA PHE A 69 3.97 4.81 -6.56
C PHE A 69 4.96 4.79 -5.38
N LEU A 70 5.89 3.83 -5.36
CA LEU A 70 6.88 3.70 -4.29
C LEU A 70 8.00 4.77 -4.39
N GLN A 71 8.32 5.24 -5.59
CA GLN A 71 9.35 6.27 -5.81
C GLN A 71 8.84 7.69 -5.58
N HIS A 72 7.61 7.96 -5.97
CA HIS A 72 7.06 9.32 -6.01
C HIS A 72 5.95 9.56 -4.99
N GLY A 73 5.44 8.53 -4.32
CA GLY A 73 4.23 8.64 -3.51
C GLY A 73 2.98 8.72 -4.38
N GLN A 74 1.84 9.11 -3.78
CA GLN A 74 0.54 9.14 -4.46
C GLN A 74 0.64 9.75 -5.86
N THR A 75 0.47 8.91 -6.87
CA THR A 75 0.23 9.38 -8.23
C THR A 75 -1.16 10.00 -8.30
N PRO A 76 -1.30 11.18 -8.92
CA PRO A 76 -2.63 11.71 -9.21
C PRO A 76 -3.30 10.75 -10.19
N LEU A 77 -4.35 10.07 -9.74
CA LEU A 77 -5.28 9.38 -10.63
C LEU A 77 -5.90 10.44 -11.54
N THR A 78 -5.47 10.48 -12.79
CA THR A 78 -6.13 11.21 -13.88
C THR A 78 -6.99 10.27 -14.69
#